data_AF-R7CZP3-F1
#
_entry.id   AF-R7CZP3-F1
#
_cell.length_a   1.000
_cell.length_b   1.000
_cell.length_c   1.000
_cell.angle_alpha   90.00
_cell.angle_beta   90.00
_cell.angle_gamma   90.00
#
_symmetry.space_group_name_H-M   'P 1'
#
loop_
_entity.id
_entity.type
_entity.pdbx_description
1 polymer ?
#
loop_
_entity_poly.entity_id
_entity_poly.type
_entity_poly.pdbx_seq_one_letter_code
_entity_poly.pdbx_strand_id
1 'polypeptide(L)'
;MTREEVVEIMNYCKEHKMTYKSRLEELNIPVWRFYDSKSRYAAEQSSGKTAQGEFIELPHSGSFVPVPSFSGTSGRKQKSIPATPSGLKEIEIRTPAGSAIRICGELNDKELYSIIQACSHVQP
;
A
#
# COMPACT_ATOMS: atom_id res chain seq x y z
N MET A 1 -18.52 9.50 -14.51
CA MET A 1 -18.64 8.73 -13.27
C MET A 1 -17.56 9.23 -12.32
N THR A 2 -17.95 9.79 -11.19
CA THR A 2 -17.08 10.38 -10.18
C THR A 2 -16.45 9.28 -9.32
N ARG A 3 -15.47 9.66 -8.48
CA ARG A 3 -14.78 8.74 -7.57
C ARG A 3 -15.75 8.21 -6.51
N GLU A 4 -16.59 9.09 -5.99
CA GLU A 4 -17.61 8.82 -4.97
C GLU A 4 -18.62 7.80 -5.47
N GLU A 5 -19.10 7.97 -6.70
CA GLU A 5 -20.03 7.03 -7.35
C GLU A 5 -19.42 5.62 -7.46
N VAL A 6 -18.13 5.50 -7.80
CA VAL A 6 -17.44 4.20 -7.88
C VAL A 6 -17.35 3.53 -6.51
N VAL A 7 -17.03 4.31 -5.47
CA VAL A 7 -16.93 3.84 -4.08
C VAL A 7 -18.27 3.34 -3.58
N GLU A 8 -19.34 4.08 -3.84
CA GLU A 8 -20.69 3.73 -3.43
C GLU A 8 -21.15 2.44 -4.10
N ILE A 9 -20.92 2.29 -5.41
CA ILE A 9 -21.19 1.04 -6.14
C ILE A 9 -20.37 -0.13 -5.56
N MET A 10 -19.10 0.10 -5.23
CA MET A 10 -18.25 -0.92 -4.63
C MET A 10 -18.70 -1.36 -3.24
N ASN A 11 -19.10 -0.41 -2.39
CA ASN A 11 -19.58 -0.71 -1.04
C ASN A 11 -20.95 -1.41 -1.09
N TYR A 12 -21.86 -0.96 -1.95
CA TYR A 12 -23.16 -1.59 -2.13
C TYR A 12 -23.05 -3.05 -2.59
N CYS A 13 -22.15 -3.33 -3.55
CA CYS A 13 -21.90 -4.70 -3.99
C CYS A 13 -21.31 -5.58 -2.87
N LYS A 14 -20.46 -5.02 -2.01
CA LYS A 14 -19.88 -5.73 -0.85
C LYS A 14 -20.93 -6.03 0.23
N GLU A 15 -21.79 -5.05 0.53
CA GLU A 15 -22.81 -5.15 1.58
C GLU A 15 -23.94 -6.10 1.19
N HIS A 16 -24.45 -5.97 -0.03
CA HIS A 16 -25.57 -6.78 -0.52
C HIS A 16 -25.12 -8.10 -1.19
N LYS A 17 -23.81 -8.40 -1.21
CA LYS A 17 -23.20 -9.55 -1.92
C LYS A 17 -23.68 -9.68 -3.38
N MET A 18 -23.97 -8.54 -4.02
CA MET A 18 -24.43 -8.51 -5.41
C MET A 18 -23.27 -8.43 -6.38
N THR A 19 -23.50 -8.92 -7.59
CA THR A 19 -22.50 -8.78 -8.66
C THR A 19 -22.46 -7.34 -9.15
N TYR A 20 -21.26 -6.83 -9.44
CA TYR A 20 -21.09 -5.50 -10.05
C TYR A 20 -21.96 -5.34 -11.29
N LYS A 21 -22.10 -6.40 -12.10
CA LYS A 21 -22.93 -6.39 -13.30
C LYS A 21 -24.40 -6.06 -13.00
N SER A 22 -24.99 -6.70 -12.00
CA SER A 22 -26.39 -6.48 -11.62
C SER A 22 -26.62 -5.07 -11.08
N ARG A 23 -25.71 -4.54 -10.25
CA ARG A 23 -25.81 -3.17 -9.75
C ARG A 23 -25.62 -2.12 -10.85
N LEU A 24 -24.71 -2.37 -11.79
CA LEU A 24 -24.49 -1.47 -12.92
C LEU A 24 -25.70 -1.44 -13.87
N GLU A 25 -26.35 -2.57 -14.07
CA GLU A 25 -27.60 -2.67 -14.85
C GLU A 25 -28.75 -1.90 -14.18
N GLU A 26 -28.90 -2.02 -12.86
CA GLU A 26 -29.89 -1.26 -12.07
C GLU A 26 -29.68 0.25 -12.16
N LEU A 27 -28.41 0.70 -12.10
CA LEU A 27 -28.05 2.11 -12.21
C LEU A 27 -28.00 2.62 -13.67
N ASN A 28 -28.29 1.76 -14.65
CA ASN A 28 -28.17 2.05 -16.08
C ASN A 28 -26.76 2.55 -16.48
N ILE A 29 -25.72 2.09 -15.78
CA ILE A 29 -24.34 2.46 -16.03
C ILE A 29 -23.71 1.44 -16.97
N PRO A 30 -23.18 1.86 -18.13
CA PRO A 30 -22.45 0.97 -19.01
C PRO A 30 -21.25 0.36 -18.29
N VAL A 31 -21.10 -0.96 -18.37
CA VAL A 31 -20.02 -1.71 -17.70
C VAL A 31 -18.64 -1.14 -18.03
N TRP A 32 -18.42 -0.75 -19.29
CA TRP A 32 -17.15 -0.15 -19.72
C TRP A 32 -16.86 1.19 -19.02
N ARG A 33 -17.87 2.04 -18.79
CA ARG A 33 -17.71 3.32 -18.07
C ARG A 33 -17.29 3.08 -16.62
N PHE A 34 -17.81 2.02 -16.01
CA PHE A 34 -17.44 1.62 -14.66
C PHE A 34 -15.96 1.24 -14.57
N TYR A 35 -15.53 0.29 -15.41
CA TYR A 35 -14.15 -0.17 -15.40
C TYR A 35 -13.15 0.88 -15.89
N ASP A 36 -13.53 1.72 -16.86
CA ASP A 36 -12.71 2.84 -17.35
C ASP A 36 -12.44 3.85 -16.22
N SER A 37 -13.48 4.29 -15.53
CA SER A 37 -13.33 5.23 -14.42
C SER A 37 -12.59 4.60 -13.24
N LYS A 38 -12.90 3.34 -12.90
CA LYS A 38 -12.19 2.59 -11.85
C LYS A 38 -10.70 2.45 -12.15
N SER A 39 -10.34 2.15 -13.39
CA SER A 39 -8.96 2.06 -13.87
C SER A 39 -8.26 3.42 -13.78
N ARG A 40 -8.93 4.49 -14.19
CA ARG A 40 -8.42 5.87 -14.07
C ARG A 40 -8.16 6.27 -12.62
N TYR A 41 -9.08 6.02 -11.70
CA TYR A 41 -8.89 6.32 -10.28
C TYR A 41 -7.85 5.42 -9.61
N ALA A 42 -7.68 4.17 -10.06
CA ALA A 42 -6.59 3.32 -9.61
C ALA A 42 -5.22 3.86 -10.07
N ALA A 43 -5.13 4.34 -11.32
CA ALA A 43 -3.93 4.97 -11.86
C ALA A 43 -3.62 6.29 -11.13
N GLU A 44 -4.63 7.12 -10.86
CA GLU A 44 -4.47 8.36 -10.06
C GLU A 44 -4.05 8.06 -8.61
N GLN A 45 -4.58 7.01 -8.00
CA GLN A 45 -4.16 6.54 -6.67
C GLN A 45 -2.72 6.01 -6.68
N SER A 46 -2.25 5.44 -7.78
CA SER A 46 -0.83 5.01 -7.94
C SER A 46 0.12 6.11 -8.41
N SER A 47 -0.42 7.13 -9.10
CA SER A 47 0.34 8.23 -9.72
C SER A 47 0.37 9.47 -8.81
N GLY A 48 -0.40 9.47 -7.72
CA GLY A 48 -0.20 10.37 -6.60
C GLY A 48 1.16 10.05 -5.98
N LYS A 49 2.13 10.92 -6.21
CA LYS A 49 2.94 11.68 -5.21
C LYS A 49 2.73 11.38 -3.70
N THR A 50 2.49 10.15 -3.28
CA THR A 50 2.61 9.75 -1.88
C THR A 50 3.86 8.89 -1.81
N ALA A 51 4.93 9.57 -1.40
CA ALA A 51 6.21 8.97 -1.10
C ALA A 51 5.98 7.75 -0.18
N GLN A 52 6.91 6.81 -0.23
CA GLN A 52 7.02 5.73 0.74
C GLN A 52 6.60 6.18 2.14
N GLY A 53 5.50 5.64 2.66
CA GLY A 53 4.96 5.98 3.99
C GLY A 53 3.91 7.11 4.02
N GLU A 54 2.83 7.01 3.25
CA GLU A 54 1.65 7.84 3.48
C GLU A 54 1.05 7.50 4.86
N PHE A 55 1.18 8.44 5.79
CA PHE A 55 0.62 8.30 7.13
C PHE A 55 -0.91 8.38 7.03
N ILE A 56 -1.60 7.39 7.60
CA ILE A 56 -3.06 7.41 7.69
C ILE A 56 -3.44 8.54 8.65
N GLU A 57 -3.91 9.67 8.13
CA GLU A 57 -4.49 10.72 8.95
C GLU A 57 -5.82 10.24 9.54
N LEU A 58 -5.85 10.06 10.87
CA LEU A 58 -7.08 9.82 11.60
C LEU A 58 -7.76 11.16 11.88
N PRO A 59 -8.99 11.41 11.41
CA PRO A 59 -9.75 12.56 11.89
C PRO A 59 -9.96 12.41 13.40
N HIS A 60 -9.98 13.53 14.13
CA HIS A 60 -10.01 13.63 15.60
C HIS A 60 -11.16 12.87 16.31
N SER A 61 -12.07 12.22 15.57
CA SER A 61 -13.23 11.47 16.08
C SER A 61 -13.31 10.01 15.58
N GLY A 62 -12.21 9.41 15.12
CA GLY A 62 -12.03 7.94 15.22
C GLY A 62 -12.91 7.03 14.35
N SER A 63 -13.55 7.50 13.28
CA SER A 63 -14.11 6.60 12.26
C SER A 63 -13.25 6.64 11.00
N PHE A 64 -12.38 5.64 10.87
CA PHE A 64 -11.64 5.39 9.64
C PHE A 64 -12.55 4.60 8.71
N VAL A 65 -13.02 5.23 7.61
CA VAL A 65 -13.58 4.50 6.48
C VAL A 65 -12.42 4.31 5.50
N PRO A 66 -11.82 3.12 5.41
CA PRO A 66 -10.79 2.88 4.40
C PRO A 66 -11.41 3.18 3.04
N VAL A 67 -10.83 4.14 2.30
CA VAL A 67 -11.20 4.32 0.90
C VAL A 67 -11.02 2.96 0.23
N PRO A 68 -12.06 2.40 -0.42
CA PRO A 68 -11.91 1.12 -1.09
C PRO A 68 -10.78 1.22 -2.08
N SER A 69 -9.82 0.30 -2.02
CA SER A 69 -8.79 0.21 -3.04
C SER A 69 -9.47 0.06 -4.41
N PHE A 70 -9.21 1.01 -5.31
CA PHE A 70 -9.67 0.91 -6.70
C PHE A 70 -8.83 -0.10 -7.47
N SER A 71 -7.66 -0.49 -6.93
CA SER A 71 -6.92 -1.64 -7.43
C SER A 71 -7.81 -2.87 -7.36
N GLY A 72 -7.91 -3.58 -8.48
CA GLY A 72 -8.67 -4.82 -8.50
C GLY A 72 -8.05 -5.80 -7.51
N THR A 73 -8.83 -6.25 -6.53
CA THR A 73 -8.63 -7.59 -5.96
C THR A 73 -9.03 -8.57 -7.06
N SER A 74 -8.23 -8.63 -8.12
CA SER A 74 -8.26 -9.75 -9.03
C SER A 74 -8.00 -10.96 -8.16
N GLY A 75 -8.96 -11.89 -8.11
CA GLY A 75 -8.75 -13.24 -7.61
C GLY A 75 -7.69 -14.02 -8.40
N ARG A 76 -6.83 -13.34 -9.17
CA ARG A 76 -5.47 -13.78 -9.38
C ARG A 76 -4.90 -13.92 -7.97
N LYS A 77 -4.80 -15.16 -7.49
CA LYS A 77 -3.65 -15.51 -6.66
C LYS A 77 -2.52 -14.73 -7.29
N GLN A 78 -1.97 -13.74 -6.57
CA GLN A 78 -0.62 -13.34 -6.90
C GLN A 78 0.06 -14.69 -6.98
N LYS A 79 0.43 -15.11 -8.22
CA LYS A 79 1.56 -15.99 -8.35
C LYS A 79 2.52 -15.27 -7.44
N SER A 80 2.90 -15.93 -6.34
CA SER A 80 4.00 -15.47 -5.56
C SER A 80 5.09 -15.30 -6.61
N ILE A 81 5.22 -14.09 -7.15
CA ILE A 81 6.48 -13.42 -7.23
C ILE A 81 6.99 -13.77 -5.85
N PRO A 82 7.93 -14.74 -5.74
CA PRO A 82 8.59 -14.95 -4.46
C PRO A 82 8.87 -13.54 -4.05
N ALA A 83 8.26 -13.06 -2.95
CA ALA A 83 8.44 -11.68 -2.51
C ALA A 83 9.91 -11.48 -2.73
N THR A 84 10.30 -10.69 -3.75
CA THR A 84 11.72 -10.53 -4.01
C THR A 84 12.09 -9.98 -2.65
N PRO A 85 12.85 -10.72 -1.82
CA PRO A 85 13.28 -10.13 -0.58
C PRO A 85 13.95 -8.90 -1.16
N SER A 86 13.39 -7.73 -0.87
CA SER A 86 14.06 -6.49 -1.19
C SER A 86 15.34 -6.68 -0.41
N GLY A 87 16.36 -7.22 -1.07
CA GLY A 87 17.58 -7.68 -0.44
C GLY A 87 18.24 -6.48 0.22
N LEU A 88 17.95 -5.31 -0.37
CA LEU A 88 18.11 -3.98 0.16
C LEU A 88 17.49 -3.87 1.56
N LYS A 89 18.36 -4.03 2.56
CA LYS A 89 18.14 -3.64 3.94
C LYS A 89 18.70 -2.21 4.10
N GLU A 90 18.02 -1.41 4.91
CA GLU A 90 18.48 -0.09 5.34
C GLU A 90 18.71 -0.11 6.86
N ILE A 91 19.90 0.33 7.29
CA ILE A 91 20.33 0.35 8.68
C ILE A 91 20.75 1.78 9.05
N GLU A 92 20.21 2.32 10.14
CA GLU A 92 20.66 3.58 10.75
C GLU A 92 21.39 3.31 12.07
N ILE A 93 22.62 3.81 12.18
CA ILE A 93 23.46 3.71 13.38
C ILE A 93 23.66 5.11 13.94
N ARG A 94 23.31 5.33 15.21
CA ARG A 94 23.48 6.63 15.89
C ARG A 94 24.67 6.57 16.84
N THR A 95 25.56 7.54 16.75
CA THR A 95 26.68 7.70 17.69
C THR A 95 26.24 8.51 18.91
N PRO A 96 26.89 8.36 20.08
CA PRO A 96 26.62 9.19 21.26
C PRO A 96 26.82 10.68 21.02
N ALA A 97 27.67 11.05 20.05
CA ALA A 97 27.89 12.43 19.62
C ALA A 97 26.74 13.01 18.78
N GLY A 98 25.68 12.24 18.51
CA GLY A 98 24.49 12.66 17.77
C GLY A 98 24.59 12.50 16.25
N SER A 99 25.71 11.99 15.73
CA SER A 99 25.86 11.70 14.29
C SER A 99 25.16 10.40 13.93
N ALA A 100 24.59 10.33 12.72
CA ALA A 100 23.96 9.12 12.19
C ALA A 100 24.66 8.62 10.93
N ILE A 101 24.83 7.31 10.82
CA ILE A 101 25.34 6.61 9.65
C ILE A 101 24.21 5.77 9.07
N ARG A 102 23.95 5.89 7.76
CA ARG A 102 22.95 5.10 7.03
C ARG A 102 23.62 4.16 6.04
N ILE A 103 23.25 2.89 6.09
CA ILE A 103 23.77 1.84 5.22
C ILE A 103 22.58 1.25 4.47
N CYS A 104 22.58 1.34 3.14
CA CYS A 104 21.55 0.76 2.29
C CYS A 104 22.22 -0.24 1.34
N GLY A 105 21.71 -1.46 1.28
CA GLY A 105 22.26 -2.47 0.37
C GLY A 105 21.79 -3.88 0.67
N GLU A 106 22.17 -4.82 -0.18
CA GLU A 106 21.90 -6.23 0.05
C GLU A 106 22.78 -6.74 1.19
N LEU A 107 22.17 -7.11 2.31
CA LEU A 107 22.88 -7.58 3.51
C LEU A 107 22.42 -8.99 3.88
N ASN A 108 23.38 -9.91 3.90
CA ASN A 108 23.17 -11.26 4.41
C ASN A 108 23.09 -11.26 5.93
N ASP A 109 22.51 -12.31 6.51
CA ASP A 109 22.33 -12.40 7.97
C ASP A 109 23.66 -12.37 8.74
N LYS A 110 24.74 -12.89 8.15
CA LYS A 110 26.10 -12.79 8.71
C LYS A 110 26.60 -11.35 8.77
N GLU A 111 26.40 -10.58 7.70
CA GLU A 111 26.83 -9.18 7.60
C GLU A 111 26.03 -8.30 8.55
N LEU A 112 24.72 -8.52 8.63
CA LEU A 112 23.85 -7.87 9.60
C LEU A 112 24.30 -8.16 11.05
N TYR A 113 24.58 -9.43 11.36
CA TYR A 113 25.06 -9.82 12.69
C TYR A 113 26.41 -9.18 13.03
N SER A 114 27.35 -9.15 12.08
CA SER A 114 28.64 -8.47 12.24
C SER A 114 28.48 -6.96 12.52
N ILE A 115 27.56 -6.29 11.83
CA ILE A 115 27.26 -4.86 12.06
C ILE A 115 26.71 -4.65 13.48
N ILE A 116 25.72 -5.46 13.90
CA ILE A 116 25.12 -5.37 15.24
C ILE A 116 26.16 -5.64 16.34
N GLN A 117 27.00 -6.66 16.16
CA GLN A 117 28.04 -7.00 17.12
C GLN A 117 29.08 -5.89 17.25
N ALA A 118 29.52 -5.29 16.13
CA ALA A 118 30.47 -4.18 16.14
C ALA A 118 29.89 -2.93 16.82
N CYS A 119 28.60 -2.64 16.59
CA CYS A 119 27.90 -1.52 17.25
C CYS A 119 27.60 -1.78 18.73
N SER A 120 27.52 -3.05 19.15
CA SER A 120 27.29 -3.42 20.54
C SER A 120 28.57 -3.39 21.39
N HIS A 121 29.74 -3.37 20.76
CA HIS A 121 31.04 -3.30 21.42
C HIS A 121 31.50 -1.86 21.65
N VAL A 122 30.58 -0.99 22.08
CA VAL A 122 30.92 0.33 22.60
C VAL A 122 31.09 0.18 24.11
N GLN A 123 32.29 -0.24 24.53
CA GLN A 123 32.68 -0.15 25.93
C GLN A 123 32.72 1.33 26.36
N PRO A 124 32.21 1.70 27.54
CA PRO A 124 32.78 2.80 28.31
C PRO A 124 34.15 2.43 28.87
#